data_AF-A0A357V1Y1-F1
#
_entry.id   AF-A0A357V1Y1-F1
#
_cell.length_a   1.000
_cell.length_b   1.000
_cell.length_c   1.000
_cell.angle_alpha   90.00
_cell.angle_beta   90.00
_cell.angle_gamma   90.00
#
_symmetry.space_group_name_H-M   'P 1'
#
loop_
_entity.id
_entity.type
_entity.pdbx_description
1 polymer ?
#
loop_
_entity_poly.entity_id
_entity_poly.type
_entity_poly.pdbx_seq_one_letter_code
_entity_poly.pdbx_strand_id
1 'polypeptide(L)' 'TFGTVNYNSATGKVIKCDLCGGDPECAKACPTDAITYVDADWTGLDKMRKWAAKTDAGQQAAH' A
#
# COMPACT_ATOMS: atom_id res chain seq x y z
N THR A 1 -2.23 11.36 8.65
CA THR A 1 -1.20 10.30 8.78
C THR A 1 -1.83 9.08 9.42
N PHE A 2 -1.64 7.88 8.84
CA PHE A 2 -2.36 6.66 9.25
C PHE A 2 -1.70 5.84 10.38
N GLY A 3 -0.59 6.29 10.96
CA GLY A 3 -0.02 5.71 12.19
C GLY A 3 0.54 4.28 12.07
N THR A 4 0.77 3.75 10.87
CA THR A 4 1.14 2.34 10.63
C THR A 4 2.63 2.02 10.72
N VAL A 5 3.43 2.98 11.19
CA VAL A 5 4.90 2.89 11.25
C VAL A 5 5.33 2.93 12.71
N ASN A 6 6.12 1.95 13.14
CA ASN A 6 6.56 1.78 14.52
C ASN A 6 8.09 1.80 14.63
N TYR A 7 8.63 2.08 15.82
CA TYR A 7 10.06 2.05 16.09
C TYR A 7 10.41 0.85 16.97
N ASN A 8 11.38 0.05 16.54
CA ASN A 8 11.97 -1.00 17.35
C ASN A 8 13.19 -0.45 18.09
N SER A 9 13.04 -0.29 19.40
CA SER A 9 14.09 0.23 20.27
C SER A 9 15.28 -0.72 20.44
N ALA A 10 15.09 -2.03 20.30
CA ALA A 10 16.17 -3.00 20.42
C ALA A 10 17.13 -2.95 19.23
N THR A 11 16.61 -2.72 18.01
CA THR A 11 17.44 -2.61 16.80
C THR A 11 17.74 -1.17 16.41
N GLY A 12 17.07 -0.20 17.02
CA GLY A 12 17.14 1.21 16.67
C GLY A 12 16.57 1.55 15.28
N LYS A 13 15.63 0.73 14.77
CA LYS A 13 15.12 0.84 13.39
C LYS A 13 13.62 1.04 13.35
N VAL A 14 13.16 1.74 12.32
CA VAL A 14 11.74 1.86 12.00
C VAL A 14 11.25 0.58 11.32
N ILE A 15 10.07 0.11 11.70
CA ILE A 15 9.43 -1.10 11.20
C ILE A 15 8.01 -0.76 10.74
N LYS A 16 7.61 -1.37 9.62
CA LYS A 16 6.24 -1.36 9.10
C LYS A 16 5.95 -2.72 8.46
N CYS A 17 4.69 -2.98 8.13
CA CYS A 17 4.31 -4.12 7.30
C CYS A 17 5.07 -4.08 5.96
N ASP A 18 5.74 -5.18 5.64
CA ASP A 18 6.49 -5.40 4.41
C ASP A 18 5.74 -6.31 3.42
N LEU A 19 4.45 -6.58 3.71
CA LEU A 19 3.59 -7.48 2.97
C LEU A 19 4.06 -8.95 2.99
N CYS A 20 4.83 -9.36 3.99
CA CYS A 20 5.37 -10.72 4.09
C CYS A 20 6.10 -11.14 2.79
N GLY A 21 6.83 -10.21 2.16
CA GLY A 21 7.53 -10.47 0.90
C GLY A 21 6.63 -10.63 -0.33
N GLY A 22 5.36 -10.21 -0.26
CA GLY A 22 4.36 -10.33 -1.33
C GLY A 22 3.34 -11.44 -1.12
N ASP A 23 3.45 -12.20 -0.02
CA ASP A 23 2.56 -13.31 0.30
C ASP A 23 1.98 -13.14 1.72
N PRO A 24 0.93 -12.31 1.88
CA PRO A 24 0.47 -11.84 3.18
C PRO A 24 -0.12 -12.96 4.05
N GLU A 25 0.58 -13.29 5.12
CA GLU A 25 0.15 -14.32 6.08
C GLU A 25 -1.13 -13.92 6.82
N CYS A 26 -1.35 -12.63 7.05
CA CYS A 26 -2.57 -12.12 7.68
C CYS A 26 -3.82 -12.39 6.84
N ALA A 27 -3.72 -12.39 5.50
CA ALA A 27 -4.83 -12.76 4.63
C ALA A 27 -5.12 -14.27 4.72
N LYS A 28 -4.07 -15.12 4.72
CA LYS A 28 -4.21 -16.58 4.85
C LYS A 28 -4.80 -17.02 6.19
N ALA A 29 -4.42 -16.33 7.26
CA ALA A 29 -4.85 -16.66 8.61
C ALA A 29 -6.29 -16.20 8.91
N CYS A 30 -6.88 -15.34 8.07
CA CYS A 30 -8.19 -14.75 8.33
C CYS A 30 -9.30 -15.78 8.03
N PRO A 31 -10.04 -16.29 9.04
CA PRO A 31 -11.03 -17.34 8.81
C PRO A 31 -12.37 -16.83 8.24
N THR A 32 -12.57 -15.51 8.22
CA THR A 32 -13.83 -14.87 7.80
C THR A 32 -13.71 -14.17 6.45
N ASP A 33 -12.56 -14.25 5.79
CA ASP A 33 -12.25 -13.52 4.55
C ASP A 33 -12.42 -11.99 4.66
N ALA A 34 -12.23 -11.42 5.86
CA ALA A 34 -12.28 -9.96 6.04
C ALA A 34 -11.06 -9.25 5.43
N ILE A 35 -9.96 -9.99 5.24
CA ILE A 35 -8.73 -9.53 4.61
C ILE A 35 -8.47 -10.44 3.41
N THR A 36 -8.53 -9.87 2.21
CA THR A 36 -8.26 -10.57 0.96
C THR A 36 -7.06 -9.96 0.24
N TYR A 37 -6.17 -10.80 -0.29
CA TYR A 37 -5.12 -10.34 -1.19
C TYR A 37 -5.56 -10.55 -2.64
N VAL A 38 -5.63 -9.46 -3.39
CA VAL A 38 -6.01 -9.46 -4.81
C VAL A 38 -4.94 -8.75 -5.61
N ASP A 39 -4.83 -9.09 -6.89
CA ASP A 39 -3.90 -8.44 -7.79
C ASP A 39 -4.24 -6.93 -7.91
N ALA A 40 -3.20 -6.10 -7.93
CA ALA A 40 -3.35 -4.65 -7.99
C ALA A 40 -4.12 -4.18 -9.23
N ASP A 41 -4.03 -4.90 -10.35
CA ASP A 41 -4.74 -4.59 -11.58
C ASP A 41 -6.26 -4.71 -11.39
N TRP A 42 -6.72 -5.59 -10.49
CA TRP A 42 -8.13 -5.79 -10.19
C TRP A 42 -8.72 -4.66 -9.34
N THR A 43 -7.87 -3.92 -8.63
CA THR A 43 -8.29 -2.80 -7.76
C THR A 43 -8.43 -1.47 -8.50
N GLY A 44 -8.14 -1.44 -9.81
CA GLY A 44 -8.11 -0.20 -10.59
C GLY A 44 -6.96 0.73 -10.21
N LEU A 45 -5.96 0.23 -9.48
CA LEU A 45 -4.81 1.02 -9.03
C LEU A 45 -4.01 1.61 -10.20
N ASP A 46 -3.84 0.85 -11.28
CA ASP A 46 -3.21 1.34 -12.51
C ASP A 46 -4.00 2.50 -13.13
N LYS A 47 -5.33 2.41 -13.17
CA LYS A 47 -6.20 3.51 -13.61
C LYS A 47 -6.03 4.74 -12.72
N MET A 48 -5.96 4.56 -11.40
CA MET A 48 -5.73 5.66 -10.44
C MET A 48 -4.35 6.29 -10.63
N ARG A 49 -3.29 5.50 -10.82
CA ARG A 49 -1.92 5.98 -11.10
C ARG A 49 -1.85 6.75 -12.42
N LYS A 50 -2.46 6.23 -13.48
CA LYS A 50 -2.53 6.91 -14.79
C LYS A 50 -3.31 8.22 -14.72
N TRP A 51 -4.36 8.29 -13.91
CA TRP A 51 -5.11 9.52 -13.70
C TRP A 51 -4.31 10.54 -12.88
N ALA A 52 -3.67 10.11 -11.79
CA ALA A 52 -2.80 10.96 -10.98
C ALA A 52 -1.65 11.56 -11.82
N ALA A 53 -1.00 10.76 -12.66
CA ALA A 53 0.04 11.26 -13.57
C ALA A 53 -0.49 12.33 -14.55
N LYS A 54 -1.72 12.17 -15.05
CA LYS A 54 -2.36 13.17 -15.93
C LYS A 54 -2.70 14.46 -15.19
N THR A 55 -3.21 14.36 -13.96
CA THR A 55 -3.57 15.54 -13.16
C THR A 55 -2.33 16.29 -12.67
N ASP A 56 -1.29 15.57 -12.25
CA ASP A 56 -0.01 16.18 -11.86
C ASP A 56 0.62 16.94 -13.05
N ALA A 57 0.62 16.34 -14.25
CA ALA A 57 1.08 17.01 -15.47
C ALA A 57 0.24 18.25 -15.83
N GLY A 58 -1.08 18.20 -15.57
CA GLY A 58 -1.97 19.35 -15.75
C GLY A 58 -1.75 20.47 -14.73
N GLN A 59 -1.41 20.14 -13.47
CA GLN A 59 -1.05 21.11 -12.44
C GLN A 59 0.31 21.77 -12.71
N GLN A 60 1.27 21.01 -13.24
CA GLN A 60 2.59 21.54 -13.62
C GLN A 60 2.53 22.48 -14.84
N ALA A 61 1.59 22.28 -15.76
CA ALA A 61 1.38 23.16 -16.92
C ALA A 61 0.63 24.47 -16.59
N ALA A 62 0.05 24.58 -15.40
CA ALA A 62 -0.71 25.75 -14.95
C ALA A 62 0.10 26.69 -14.02
N HIS A 63 1.37 26.35 -13.75
CA HIS A 63 2.32 27.16 -12.97
C HIS A 63 3.36 27.85 -13.86
#